data_AF-A0A7C3Q010-F1
#
_entry.id   AF-A0A7C3Q010-F1
#
_cell.length_a   1.000
_cell.length_b   1.000
_cell.length_c   1.000
_cell.angle_alpha   90.00
_cell.angle_beta   90.00
_cell.angle_gamma   90.00
#
_symmetry.space_group_name_H-M   'P 1'
#
loop_
_entity.id
_entity.type
_entity.pdbx_description
1 polymer ?
#
loop_
_entity_poly.entity_id
_entity_poly.type
_entity_poly.pdbx_seq_one_letter_code
_entity_poly.pdbx_strand_id
1 'polypeptide(L)'
;MNALVLPYLCLISIAPADGPFVPGITFAESEGLFAPVRELASAMDWVVEYEPETKEVRLQGVPLDDQHTRRLLSGETLVRVEEVNVPGARITPLEEGARVEWGALRAVVKPGEKRVEINLTTQSLTAYQG
;
A
#
# COMPACT_ATOMS: atom_id res chain seq x y z
N MET A 1 12.91 -38.69 44.54
CA MET A 1 12.71 -37.26 44.21
C MET A 1 13.04 -37.08 42.74
N ASN A 2 12.04 -37.10 41.85
CA ASN A 2 12.25 -36.91 40.42
C ASN A 2 11.83 -35.49 40.05
N ALA A 3 12.81 -34.65 39.74
CA ALA A 3 12.58 -33.30 39.24
C ALA A 3 12.17 -33.38 37.76
N LEU A 4 10.93 -33.01 37.48
CA LEU A 4 10.34 -32.97 36.15
C LEU A 4 10.69 -31.60 35.55
N VAL A 5 11.69 -31.57 34.68
CA VAL A 5 12.11 -30.36 33.95
C VAL A 5 11.10 -30.13 32.82
N LEU A 6 10.25 -29.11 32.97
CA LEU A 6 9.39 -28.64 31.88
C LEU A 6 10.24 -27.87 30.85
N PRO A 7 10.28 -28.27 29.57
CA PRO A 7 10.88 -27.46 28.53
C PRO A 7 9.96 -26.30 28.18
N TYR A 8 10.43 -25.08 28.45
CA TYR A 8 9.82 -23.83 28.01
C TYR A 8 10.00 -23.74 26.48
N LEU A 9 9.00 -24.19 25.72
CA LEU A 9 8.95 -24.02 24.27
C LEU A 9 8.67 -22.54 23.97
N CYS A 10 9.75 -21.78 23.73
CA CYS A 10 9.65 -20.47 23.09
C CYS A 10 9.08 -20.66 21.68
N LEU A 11 7.82 -20.28 21.51
CA LEU A 11 7.21 -20.10 20.19
C LEU A 11 7.89 -18.90 19.51
N ILE A 12 8.89 -19.18 18.67
CA ILE A 12 9.44 -18.18 17.76
C ILE A 12 8.39 -17.96 16.67
N SER A 13 7.65 -16.86 16.76
CA SER A 13 6.78 -16.41 15.68
C SER A 13 7.66 -15.97 14.51
N ILE A 14 7.66 -16.76 13.44
CA ILE A 14 8.33 -16.41 12.19
C ILE A 14 7.45 -15.37 11.50
N ALA A 15 7.79 -14.09 11.63
CA ALA A 15 7.16 -13.05 10.83
C ALA A 15 7.47 -13.33 9.34
N PRO A 16 6.49 -13.18 8.43
CA PRO A 16 6.75 -13.36 7.00
C PRO A 16 7.85 -12.39 6.56
N ALA A 17 8.86 -12.92 5.86
CA ALA A 17 10.06 -12.19 5.48
C ALA A 17 9.79 -10.95 4.61
N ASP A 18 8.63 -10.93 3.96
CA ASP A 18 8.19 -9.91 3.00
C ASP A 18 7.27 -8.83 3.60
N GLY A 19 6.85 -8.96 4.87
CA GLY A 19 5.94 -8.00 5.51
C GLY A 19 4.47 -8.13 5.07
N PRO A 20 3.58 -7.22 5.51
CA PRO A 20 2.18 -7.18 5.11
C PRO A 20 1.98 -7.04 3.59
N PHE A 21 0.91 -7.67 3.10
CA PHE A 21 0.39 -7.49 1.75
C PHE A 21 -0.49 -6.24 1.68
N VAL A 22 -0.29 -5.42 0.64
CA VAL A 22 -1.12 -4.26 0.31
C VAL A 22 -1.77 -4.49 -1.07
N PRO A 23 -3.11 -4.51 -1.17
CA PRO A 23 -3.80 -4.70 -2.43
C PRO A 23 -3.64 -3.47 -3.33
N GLY A 24 -2.92 -3.65 -4.43
CA GLY A 24 -2.75 -2.66 -5.48
C GLY A 24 -3.81 -2.78 -6.58
N ILE A 25 -3.96 -1.69 -7.32
CA ILE A 25 -4.87 -1.54 -8.44
C ILE A 25 -4.05 -1.19 -9.69
N THR A 26 -4.31 -1.88 -10.78
CA THR A 26 -3.85 -1.49 -12.12
C THR A 26 -5.01 -0.92 -12.92
N PHE A 27 -4.72 0.09 -13.73
CA PHE A 27 -5.71 0.73 -14.60
C PHE A 27 -5.43 0.33 -16.04
N ALA A 28 -6.48 0.03 -16.81
CA ALA A 28 -6.35 -0.35 -18.22
C ALA A 28 -5.65 0.72 -19.09
N GLU A 29 -5.74 1.99 -18.70
CA GLU A 29 -5.19 3.14 -19.43
C GLU A 29 -3.78 3.55 -18.95
N SER A 30 -3.18 2.84 -17.98
CA SER A 30 -1.87 3.21 -17.46
C SER A 30 -0.99 2.01 -17.15
N GLU A 31 0.26 2.08 -17.57
CA GLU A 31 1.31 1.20 -17.10
C GLU A 31 1.72 1.65 -15.70
N GLY A 32 1.30 0.92 -14.66
CA GLY A 32 1.70 1.19 -13.27
C GLY A 32 0.80 0.53 -12.23
N LEU A 33 1.39 0.12 -11.10
CA LEU A 33 0.66 -0.40 -9.94
C LEU A 33 0.37 0.74 -8.97
N PHE A 34 -0.89 0.91 -8.61
CA PHE A 34 -1.31 1.93 -7.67
C PHE A 34 -1.69 1.31 -6.33
N ALA A 35 -1.21 1.83 -5.21
CA ALA A 35 -1.60 1.41 -3.88
C ALA A 35 -2.52 2.45 -3.21
N PRO A 36 -3.53 2.04 -2.42
CA PRO A 36 -4.23 2.96 -1.54
C PRO A 36 -3.26 3.59 -0.54
N VAL A 37 -3.20 4.93 -0.51
CA VAL A 37 -2.25 5.68 0.32
C VAL A 37 -2.40 5.30 1.79
N ARG A 38 -3.64 5.15 2.27
CA ARG A 38 -3.92 4.81 3.67
C ARG A 38 -3.46 3.41 4.04
N GLU A 39 -3.65 2.43 3.15
CA GLU A 39 -3.25 1.05 3.40
C GLU A 39 -1.73 0.89 3.35
N LEU A 40 -1.09 1.50 2.35
CA LEU A 40 0.37 1.53 2.25
C LEU A 40 0.99 2.22 3.47
N ALA A 41 0.44 3.36 3.87
CA ALA A 41 0.92 4.08 5.05
C ALA A 41 0.73 3.26 6.33
N SER A 42 -0.42 2.59 6.49
CA SER A 42 -0.66 1.70 7.63
C SER A 42 0.32 0.52 7.66
N ALA A 43 0.67 -0.04 6.50
CA ALA A 43 1.63 -1.14 6.40
C ALA A 43 3.07 -0.71 6.72
N MET A 44 3.40 0.55 6.43
CA MET A 44 4.75 1.12 6.58
C MET A 44 4.91 2.03 7.80
N ASP A 45 3.89 2.12 8.66
CA ASP A 45 3.82 3.03 9.81
C ASP A 45 4.15 4.50 9.44
N TRP A 46 3.67 4.92 8.26
CA TRP A 46 3.83 6.28 7.77
C TRP A 46 2.66 7.16 8.19
N VAL A 47 2.95 8.44 8.43
CA VAL A 47 1.92 9.44 8.71
C VAL A 47 1.30 9.91 7.40
N VAL A 48 -0.03 9.90 7.33
CA VAL A 48 -0.79 10.51 6.23
C VAL A 48 -1.41 11.81 6.72
N GLU A 49 -1.09 12.90 6.02
CA GLU A 49 -1.68 14.21 6.27
C GLU A 49 -2.52 14.63 5.07
N TYR A 50 -3.60 15.34 5.33
CA TYR A 50 -4.45 15.92 4.30
C TYR A 50 -4.68 17.40 4.64
N GLU A 51 -4.33 18.28 3.71
CA GLU A 51 -4.59 19.72 3.81
C GLU A 51 -5.92 20.03 3.10
N PRO A 52 -7.01 20.35 3.82
CA PRO A 52 -8.32 20.54 3.19
C PRO A 52 -8.40 21.71 2.21
N GLU A 53 -7.62 22.77 2.44
CA GLU A 53 -7.68 23.98 1.60
C GLU A 53 -7.08 23.73 0.21
N THR A 54 -5.91 23.09 0.16
CA THR A 54 -5.20 22.77 -1.09
C THR A 54 -5.58 21.40 -1.64
N LYS A 55 -6.27 20.57 -0.84
CA LYS A 55 -6.55 19.15 -1.10
C LYS A 55 -5.27 18.31 -1.27
N GLU A 56 -4.14 18.80 -0.79
CA GLU A 56 -2.85 18.13 -0.87
C GLU A 56 -2.83 16.96 0.13
N VAL A 57 -2.37 15.79 -0.35
CA VAL A 57 -2.09 14.63 0.50
C VAL A 57 -0.59 14.56 0.69
N ARG A 58 -0.13 14.45 1.95
CA ARG A 58 1.28 14.23 2.26
C ARG A 58 1.46 12.86 2.91
N LEU A 59 2.49 12.16 2.47
CA LEU A 59 2.92 10.89 3.02
C LEU A 59 4.28 11.07 3.68
N GLN A 60 4.34 10.87 4.99
CA GLN A 60 5.53 11.10 5.81
C GLN A 60 6.11 12.52 5.61
N GLY A 61 5.23 13.53 5.56
CA GLY A 61 5.60 14.93 5.34
C GLY A 61 5.98 15.29 3.90
N VAL A 62 5.99 14.34 2.97
CA VAL A 62 6.25 14.59 1.54
C VAL A 62 4.94 14.71 0.78
N PRO A 63 4.70 15.81 0.03
CA PRO A 63 3.51 15.93 -0.80
C PRO A 63 3.52 14.88 -1.90
N LEU A 64 2.37 14.23 -2.10
CA LEU A 64 2.17 13.33 -3.23
C LEU A 64 1.88 14.14 -4.48
N ASP A 65 2.56 13.80 -5.58
CA ASP A 65 2.35 14.48 -6.87
C ASP A 65 0.98 14.10 -7.46
N ASP A 66 0.19 15.10 -7.84
CA ASP A 66 -1.09 14.94 -8.52
C ASP A 66 -0.98 14.15 -9.84
N GLN A 67 0.18 14.17 -10.50
CA GLN A 67 0.44 13.39 -11.72
C GLN A 67 0.57 11.89 -11.46
N HIS A 68 0.90 11.52 -10.23
CA HIS A 68 1.18 10.13 -9.82
C HIS A 68 0.15 9.59 -8.84
N THR A 69 -0.86 10.40 -8.50
CA THR A 69 -1.99 10.00 -7.68
C THR A 69 -3.27 9.89 -8.50
N ARG A 70 -4.20 9.07 -8.01
CA ARG A 70 -5.55 8.95 -8.55
C ARG A 70 -6.55 8.95 -7.40
N ARG A 71 -7.67 9.64 -7.58
CA ARG A 71 -8.76 9.62 -6.62
C ARG A 71 -9.91 8.78 -7.15
N LEU A 72 -10.28 7.76 -6.41
CA LEU A 72 -11.43 6.92 -6.72
C LEU A 72 -12.75 7.64 -6.41
N LEU A 73 -13.85 7.15 -6.98
CA LEU A 73 -15.18 7.73 -6.73
C LEU A 73 -15.61 7.56 -5.26
N SER A 74 -15.09 6.54 -4.61
CA SER A 74 -15.22 6.30 -3.16
C SER A 74 -14.52 7.37 -2.31
N GLY A 75 -13.72 8.26 -2.91
CA GLY A 75 -12.96 9.31 -2.22
C GLY A 75 -11.56 8.87 -1.78
N GLU A 76 -11.24 7.58 -1.94
CA GLU A 76 -9.93 6.98 -1.68
C GLU A 76 -8.86 7.56 -2.61
N THR A 77 -7.68 7.85 -2.07
CA THR A 77 -6.52 8.32 -2.84
C THR A 77 -5.54 7.18 -3.02
N LEU A 78 -5.16 6.95 -4.27
CA LEU A 78 -4.17 5.99 -4.69
C LEU A 78 -2.90 6.71 -5.11
N VAL A 79 -1.76 6.07 -4.89
CA VAL A 79 -0.45 6.54 -5.36
C VAL A 79 0.19 5.46 -6.22
N ARG A 80 0.83 5.86 -7.33
CA ARG A 80 1.66 4.97 -8.13
C ARG A 80 2.85 4.51 -7.29
N VAL A 81 2.99 3.20 -7.09
CA VAL A 81 3.94 2.63 -6.13
C VAL A 81 5.38 3.00 -6.48
N GLU A 82 5.71 3.04 -7.78
CA GLU A 82 7.06 3.37 -8.26
C GLU A 82 7.47 4.82 -7.99
N GLU A 83 6.49 5.71 -7.73
CA GLU A 83 6.69 7.16 -7.54
C GLU A 83 6.62 7.56 -6.06
N VAL A 84 6.55 6.59 -5.14
CA VAL A 84 6.54 6.87 -3.70
C VAL A 84 7.92 7.35 -3.26
N ASN A 85 8.05 8.66 -3.09
CA ASN A 85 9.31 9.32 -2.75
C ASN A 85 9.41 9.67 -1.24
N VAL A 86 9.10 8.71 -0.37
CA VAL A 86 9.30 8.88 1.08
C VAL A 86 10.79 8.78 1.41
N PRO A 87 11.40 9.70 2.18
CA PRO A 87 12.82 9.66 2.48
C PRO A 87 13.25 8.36 3.17
N GLY A 88 14.24 7.70 2.58
CA GLY A 88 14.76 6.41 3.05
C GLY A 88 13.92 5.20 2.64
N ALA A 89 12.81 5.39 1.93
CA ALA A 89 12.05 4.30 1.34
C ALA A 89 12.79 3.75 0.12
N ARG A 90 12.67 2.44 -0.11
CA ARG A 90 13.16 1.77 -1.30
C ARG A 90 12.03 0.97 -1.92
N ILE A 91 11.85 1.13 -3.22
CA ILE A 91 10.88 0.37 -4.00
C ILE A 91 11.66 -0.59 -4.88
N THR A 92 11.40 -1.88 -4.71
CA THR A 92 12.00 -2.95 -5.51
C THR A 92 10.90 -3.62 -6.33
N PRO A 93 10.91 -3.51 -7.67
CA PRO A 93 9.99 -4.24 -8.52
C PRO A 93 10.10 -5.75 -8.30
N LEU A 94 8.96 -6.43 -8.31
CA LEU A 94 8.83 -7.88 -8.25
C LEU A 94 8.18 -8.37 -9.55
N GLU A 95 8.18 -9.69 -9.77
CA GLU A 95 7.49 -10.30 -10.91
C GLU A 95 6.00 -9.92 -10.98
N GLU A 96 5.35 -9.87 -9.81
CA GLU A 96 3.93 -9.53 -9.66
C GLU A 96 3.76 -8.41 -8.61
N GLY A 97 4.28 -7.22 -8.92
CA GLY A 97 4.10 -6.01 -8.12
C GLY A 97 5.40 -5.38 -7.63
N ALA A 98 5.43 -4.90 -6.39
CA ALA A 98 6.60 -4.22 -5.84
C ALA A 98 6.73 -4.44 -4.33
N ARG A 99 7.97 -4.56 -3.85
CA ARG A 99 8.31 -4.51 -2.43
C ARG A 99 8.66 -3.08 -2.06
N VAL A 100 8.06 -2.58 -0.99
CA VAL A 100 8.37 -1.28 -0.37
C VAL A 100 9.10 -1.55 0.93
N GLU A 101 10.26 -0.93 1.14
CA GLU A 101 11.06 -1.07 2.35
C GLU A 101 11.37 0.29 2.96
N TRP A 102 11.32 0.39 4.29
CA TRP A 102 11.69 1.61 5.03
C TRP A 102 12.29 1.23 6.39
N GLY A 103 13.62 1.32 6.51
CA GLY A 103 14.33 0.80 7.67
C GLY A 103 14.14 -0.72 7.81
N ALA A 104 13.52 -1.15 8.91
CA ALA A 104 13.19 -2.56 9.16
C ALA A 104 11.77 -2.94 8.67
N LEU A 105 10.96 -1.96 8.27
CA LEU A 105 9.60 -2.17 7.79
C LEU A 105 9.62 -2.57 6.32
N ARG A 106 8.71 -3.48 5.97
CA ARG A 106 8.54 -4.01 4.62
C ARG A 106 7.05 -4.15 4.35
N ALA A 107 6.65 -3.92 3.11
CA ALA A 107 5.35 -4.31 2.60
C ALA A 107 5.50 -4.79 1.16
N VAL A 108 4.60 -5.66 0.73
CA VAL A 108 4.51 -6.06 -0.68
C VAL A 108 3.19 -5.57 -1.23
N VAL A 109 3.28 -4.72 -2.25
CA VAL A 109 2.13 -4.33 -3.05
C VAL A 109 2.04 -5.30 -4.23
N LYS A 110 0.92 -6.00 -4.36
CA LYS A 110 0.60 -6.76 -5.57
C LYS A 110 -0.78 -6.40 -6.06
N PRO A 111 -1.08 -6.64 -7.35
CA PRO A 111 -2.45 -6.60 -7.84
C PRO A 111 -3.41 -7.36 -6.87
N GLY A 112 -4.49 -6.70 -6.45
CA GLY A 112 -5.47 -7.19 -5.47
C GLY A 112 -6.69 -7.90 -6.08
N GLU A 113 -7.83 -7.93 -5.37
CA GLU A 113 -9.05 -8.45 -6.00
C GLU A 113 -9.60 -7.47 -7.05
N LYS A 114 -10.20 -8.01 -8.12
CA LYS A 114 -10.89 -7.21 -9.13
C LYS A 114 -12.00 -6.39 -8.48
N ARG A 115 -12.01 -5.09 -8.72
CA ARG A 115 -12.99 -4.15 -8.16
C ARG A 115 -13.71 -3.42 -9.28
N VAL A 116 -14.97 -3.05 -9.05
CA VAL A 116 -15.75 -2.24 -9.99
C VAL A 116 -16.35 -1.06 -9.25
N GLU A 117 -16.17 0.14 -9.78
CA GLU A 117 -16.88 1.34 -9.33
C GLU A 117 -17.94 1.75 -10.34
N ILE A 118 -19.13 2.09 -9.85
CA ILE A 118 -20.27 2.51 -10.65
C ILE A 118 -20.57 3.97 -10.31
N ASN A 119 -20.48 4.83 -11.31
CA ASN A 119 -20.96 6.22 -11.21
C ASN A 119 -22.39 6.29 -11.73
N LEU A 120 -23.35 6.39 -10.81
CA LEU A 120 -24.77 6.47 -11.17
C LEU A 120 -25.17 7.81 -11.80
N THR A 121 -24.41 8.88 -11.55
CA THR A 121 -24.67 10.21 -12.11
C THR A 121 -24.29 10.28 -13.57
N THR A 122 -23.13 9.72 -13.94
CA THR A 122 -22.63 9.68 -15.33
C THR A 122 -23.01 8.40 -16.06
N GLN A 123 -23.68 7.46 -15.38
CA GLN A 123 -24.00 6.12 -15.88
C GLN A 123 -22.77 5.37 -16.43
N SER A 124 -21.62 5.51 -15.76
CA SER A 124 -20.36 4.89 -16.17
C SER A 124 -19.91 3.81 -15.18
N LEU A 125 -19.22 2.80 -15.70
CA LEU A 125 -18.63 1.71 -14.93
C LEU A 125 -17.12 1.72 -15.16
N THR A 126 -16.35 1.79 -14.07
CA THR A 126 -14.89 1.66 -14.11
C THR A 126 -14.50 0.34 -13.44
N ALA A 127 -13.94 -0.57 -14.23
CA ALA A 127 -13.40 -1.83 -13.73
C ALA A 127 -11.90 -1.69 -13.47
N TYR A 128 -11.47 -2.18 -12.32
CA TYR A 128 -10.10 -2.21 -11.87
C TYR A 128 -9.63 -3.67 -11.85
N GLN A 129 -8.47 -3.91 -12.45
CA GLN A 129 -7.78 -5.19 -12.26
C GLN A 129 -6.83 -5.02 -11.08
N GLY A 130 -7.04 -5.81 -10.05
CA GLY A 130 -5.90 -6.30 -9.30
C GLY A 130 -5.44 -7.63 -9.90
#